data_AF-A0A3M8EI56-F1
#
_entry.id   AF-A0A3M8EI56-F1
#
_cell.length_a   1.000
_cell.length_b   1.000
_cell.length_c   1.000
_cell.angle_alpha   90.00
_cell.angle_beta   90.00
_cell.angle_gamma   90.00
#
_symmetry.space_group_name_H-M   'P 1'
#
loop_
_entity.id
_entity.type
_entity.pdbx_description
1 polymer ?
#
loop_
_entity_poly.entity_id
_entity_poly.type
_entity_poly.pdbx_seq_one_letter_code
_entity_poly.pdbx_strand_id
1 'polypeptide(L)'
;MKRTVVLVIAILTMVTVQGQRLAERQKGLAACACLMAQGDLERLEPAVKMALDNGVTINELKEAFSQLYAYAGFPRSLNALGVLNKVLENKQANWQEGKPWKRPAVWDNPEKALKLGTQVQTQLSGRAFHYDFCPQNDYYLKSHLFGDIFAGDQLSHADREIVTVAALSGLEGVAPQLTAHKQGAVKMGNSQELVDELCTWLYSEGYTLRSKWPKGELNTAYAQYFIGNSYLADVGGGVHNVTFEPCCRNNWHIHHKAVQVLICVSGRGWYQEWGKEAIEMTPGTLIAIPAEVKHWHGAAKDSWFQHLTYHKDVQEGSSNEWLEPVTDEEYNKLP
;
A
#
# COMPACT_ATOMS: atom_id res chain seq x y z
N MET A 1 14.50 72.26 -15.83
CA MET A 1 14.92 70.84 -15.81
C MET A 1 13.72 69.98 -15.42
N LYS A 2 13.10 69.28 -16.36
CA LYS A 2 11.96 68.38 -16.09
C LYS A 2 12.50 67.06 -15.54
N ARG A 3 12.10 66.69 -14.32
CA ARG A 3 12.44 65.40 -13.70
C ARG A 3 11.43 64.35 -14.16
N THR A 4 11.86 63.42 -15.00
CA THR A 4 11.07 62.25 -15.40
C THR A 4 11.14 61.22 -14.27
N VAL A 5 10.01 60.93 -13.64
CA VAL A 5 9.89 59.83 -12.68
C VAL A 5 9.57 58.57 -13.49
N VAL A 6 10.50 57.61 -13.49
CA VAL A 6 10.29 56.29 -14.09
C VAL A 6 9.68 55.39 -13.02
N LEU A 7 8.41 55.01 -13.22
CA LEU A 7 7.72 54.04 -12.39
C LEU A 7 8.11 52.63 -12.87
N VAL A 8 8.92 51.92 -12.09
CA VAL A 8 9.25 50.51 -12.34
C VAL A 8 8.11 49.66 -11.77
N ILE A 9 7.25 49.15 -12.65
CA ILE A 9 6.22 48.16 -12.29
C ILE A 9 6.91 46.80 -12.25
N ALA A 10 7.17 46.29 -11.04
CA ALA A 10 7.60 44.92 -10.84
C ALA A 10 6.39 43.99 -11.03
N ILE A 11 6.35 43.27 -12.15
CA ILE A 11 5.38 42.20 -12.38
C ILE A 11 5.83 41.00 -11.52
N LEU A 12 5.20 40.83 -10.37
CA LEU A 12 5.28 39.59 -9.59
C LEU A 12 4.50 38.52 -10.35
N THR A 13 5.19 37.70 -11.13
CA THR A 13 4.63 36.43 -11.61
C THR A 13 4.46 35.51 -10.43
N MET A 14 3.23 35.39 -9.92
CA MET A 14 2.85 34.27 -9.06
C MET A 14 2.98 33.00 -9.88
N VAL A 15 4.05 32.24 -9.66
CA VAL A 15 4.10 30.84 -10.08
C VAL A 15 3.07 30.12 -9.22
N THR A 16 1.91 29.82 -9.80
CA THR A 16 0.99 28.85 -9.22
C THR A 16 1.73 27.52 -9.18
N VAL A 17 2.07 27.04 -7.98
CA VAL A 17 2.49 25.66 -7.79
C VAL A 17 1.29 24.80 -8.16
N GLN A 18 1.25 24.35 -9.41
CA GLN A 18 0.29 23.37 -9.85
C GLN A 18 0.62 22.10 -9.05
N GLY A 19 -0.23 21.76 -8.08
CA GLY A 19 0.00 20.63 -7.18
C GLY A 19 0.36 19.39 -7.99
N GLN A 20 1.53 18.81 -7.71
CA GLN A 20 1.95 17.57 -8.36
C GLN A 20 0.92 16.48 -8.01
N ARG A 21 0.38 15.82 -9.02
CA ARG A 21 -0.51 14.66 -8.87
C ARG A 21 0.31 13.38 -8.98
N LEU A 22 -0.18 12.30 -8.38
CA LEU A 22 0.52 11.02 -8.42
C LEU A 22 0.45 10.43 -9.84
N ALA A 23 1.59 10.42 -10.53
CA ALA A 23 1.67 9.92 -11.90
C ALA A 23 1.59 8.39 -11.97
N GLU A 24 1.15 7.83 -13.10
CA GLU A 24 1.05 6.37 -13.31
C GLU A 24 2.39 5.63 -13.10
N ARG A 25 3.50 6.23 -13.51
CA ARG A 25 4.85 5.70 -13.20
C ARG A 25 5.09 5.63 -11.68
N GLN A 26 4.70 6.66 -10.92
CA GLN A 26 4.88 6.68 -9.47
C GLN A 26 3.95 5.68 -8.77
N LYS A 27 2.72 5.50 -9.25
CA LYS A 27 1.81 4.43 -8.81
C LYS A 27 2.42 3.04 -8.99
N GLY A 28 3.03 2.78 -10.15
CA GLY A 28 3.75 1.53 -10.42
C GLY A 28 4.88 1.26 -9.43
N LEU A 29 5.74 2.27 -9.18
CA LEU A 29 6.81 2.18 -8.17
C LEU A 29 6.25 1.93 -6.76
N ALA A 30 5.22 2.69 -6.37
CA ALA A 30 4.61 2.62 -5.05
C ALA A 30 3.95 1.26 -4.77
N ALA A 31 3.17 0.73 -5.73
CA ALA A 31 2.55 -0.59 -5.61
C ALA A 31 3.61 -1.68 -5.40
N CYS A 32 4.65 -1.68 -6.24
CA CYS A 32 5.74 -2.65 -6.14
C CYS A 32 6.48 -2.54 -4.80
N ALA A 33 6.76 -1.31 -4.34
CA ALA A 33 7.41 -1.05 -3.07
C ALA A 33 6.61 -1.56 -1.87
N CYS A 34 5.30 -1.27 -1.85
CA CYS A 34 4.40 -1.69 -0.78
C CYS A 34 4.27 -3.23 -0.70
N LEU A 35 4.09 -3.89 -1.84
CA LEU A 35 3.93 -5.35 -1.91
C LEU A 35 5.24 -6.10 -1.64
N MET A 36 6.37 -5.59 -2.14
CA MET A 36 7.69 -6.09 -1.77
C MET A 36 7.89 -6.02 -0.26
N ALA A 37 7.58 -4.87 0.35
CA ALA A 37 7.78 -4.68 1.79
C ALA A 37 6.98 -5.69 2.62
N GLN A 38 5.79 -6.08 2.15
CA GLN A 38 4.95 -7.11 2.78
C GLN A 38 5.44 -8.54 2.51
N GLY A 39 6.24 -8.75 1.46
CA GLY A 39 6.60 -10.06 0.95
C GLY A 39 5.45 -10.76 0.22
N ASP A 40 4.51 -9.98 -0.34
CA ASP A 40 3.34 -10.46 -1.08
C ASP A 40 3.72 -10.69 -2.55
N LEU A 41 4.37 -11.83 -2.82
CA LEU A 41 4.93 -12.14 -4.14
C LEU A 41 3.85 -12.39 -5.19
N GLU A 42 2.70 -12.92 -4.77
CA GLU A 42 1.56 -13.21 -5.64
C GLU A 42 1.01 -11.93 -6.26
N ARG A 43 0.82 -10.88 -5.45
CA ARG A 43 0.37 -9.57 -5.95
C ARG A 43 1.51 -8.74 -6.55
N LEU A 44 2.76 -8.99 -6.15
CA LEU A 44 3.91 -8.26 -6.70
C LEU A 44 4.16 -8.57 -8.18
N GLU A 45 4.03 -9.82 -8.63
CA GLU A 45 4.28 -10.18 -10.03
C GLU A 45 3.41 -9.39 -11.03
N PRO A 46 2.07 -9.33 -10.90
CA PRO A 46 1.24 -8.48 -11.76
C PRO A 46 1.51 -6.99 -11.56
N ALA A 47 1.83 -6.54 -10.34
CA ALA A 47 2.18 -5.14 -10.10
C ALA A 47 3.47 -4.70 -10.82
N VAL A 48 4.47 -5.59 -10.93
CA VAL A 48 5.69 -5.35 -11.70
C VAL A 48 5.38 -5.18 -13.19
N LYS A 49 4.52 -6.04 -13.76
CA LYS A 49 4.09 -5.93 -15.17
C LYS A 49 3.41 -4.59 -15.43
N MET A 50 2.44 -4.24 -14.58
CA MET A 50 1.74 -2.95 -14.61
C MET A 50 2.70 -1.76 -14.49
N ALA A 51 3.68 -1.83 -13.59
CA ALA A 51 4.67 -0.77 -13.41
C ALA A 51 5.49 -0.54 -14.69
N LEU A 52 5.95 -1.62 -15.34
CA LEU A 52 6.68 -1.56 -16.60
C LEU A 52 5.83 -1.01 -17.74
N ASP A 53 4.55 -1.40 -17.82
CA ASP A 53 3.60 -0.88 -18.80
C ASP A 53 3.31 0.62 -18.59
N ASN A 54 3.27 1.07 -17.33
CA ASN A 54 3.09 2.47 -16.93
C ASN A 54 4.38 3.30 -17.00
N GLY A 55 5.44 2.77 -17.61
CA GLY A 55 6.67 3.51 -17.90
C GLY A 55 7.68 3.56 -16.76
N VAL A 56 7.53 2.75 -15.71
CA VAL A 56 8.64 2.48 -14.79
C VAL A 56 9.68 1.66 -15.56
N THR A 57 10.94 2.06 -15.46
CA THR A 57 12.01 1.33 -16.15
C THR A 57 12.50 0.14 -15.33
N ILE A 58 13.09 -0.84 -16.01
CA ILE A 58 13.66 -2.02 -15.35
C ILE A 58 14.72 -1.63 -14.31
N ASN A 59 15.59 -0.66 -14.61
CA ASN A 59 16.64 -0.24 -13.69
C ASN A 59 16.10 0.59 -12.51
N GLU A 60 14.97 1.27 -12.66
CA GLU A 60 14.27 1.91 -11.53
C GLU A 60 13.71 0.88 -10.56
N LEU A 61 13.12 -0.22 -11.05
CA LEU A 61 12.66 -1.32 -10.20
C LEU A 61 13.82 -2.04 -9.50
N LYS A 62 14.93 -2.29 -10.21
CA LYS A 62 16.15 -2.85 -9.59
C LYS A 62 16.65 -1.95 -8.45
N GLU A 63 16.69 -0.64 -8.67
CA GLU A 63 17.12 0.33 -7.66
C GLU A 63 16.15 0.39 -6.47
N ALA A 64 14.83 0.45 -6.73
CA ALA A 64 13.80 0.47 -5.70
C ALA A 64 13.88 -0.79 -4.82
N PHE A 65 13.94 -1.97 -5.44
CA PHE A 65 14.03 -3.23 -4.72
C PHE A 65 15.34 -3.37 -3.95
N SER A 66 16.45 -2.87 -4.51
CA SER A 66 17.72 -2.83 -3.80
C SER A 66 17.62 -1.90 -2.59
N GLN A 67 17.20 -0.64 -2.75
CA GLN A 67 17.05 0.31 -1.64
C GLN A 67 16.20 -0.26 -0.49
N LEU A 68 15.09 -0.91 -0.81
CA LEU A 68 14.12 -1.34 0.19
C LEU A 68 14.58 -2.49 1.10
N TYR A 69 15.74 -3.13 0.87
CA TYR A 69 16.27 -4.06 1.90
C TYR A 69 16.49 -3.35 3.24
N ALA A 70 16.79 -2.05 3.23
CA ALA A 70 17.02 -1.28 4.45
C ALA A 70 15.77 -1.15 5.32
N TYR A 71 14.58 -1.27 4.72
CA TYR A 71 13.29 -1.15 5.40
C TYR A 71 12.60 -2.51 5.62
N ALA A 72 12.76 -3.43 4.67
CA ALA A 72 12.02 -4.70 4.63
C ALA A 72 12.92 -5.95 4.80
N GLY A 73 14.25 -5.76 4.87
CA GLY A 73 15.24 -6.83 4.97
C GLY A 73 15.68 -7.41 3.61
N PHE A 74 16.89 -7.96 3.59
CA PHE A 74 17.50 -8.58 2.41
C PHE A 74 16.62 -9.68 1.76
N PRO A 75 16.01 -10.62 2.51
CA PRO A 75 15.23 -11.68 1.89
C PRO A 75 14.08 -11.17 1.02
N ARG A 76 13.36 -10.14 1.46
CA ARG A 76 12.25 -9.56 0.68
C ARG A 76 12.75 -8.84 -0.57
N SER A 77 13.89 -8.16 -0.50
CA SER A 77 14.55 -7.53 -1.66
C SER A 77 14.99 -8.56 -2.70
N LEU A 78 15.66 -9.63 -2.28
CA LEU A 78 16.08 -10.70 -3.17
C LEU A 78 14.89 -11.40 -3.83
N ASN A 79 13.81 -11.66 -3.08
CA ASN A 79 12.60 -12.25 -3.64
C ASN A 79 11.96 -11.33 -4.69
N ALA A 80 11.86 -10.02 -4.43
CA ALA A 80 11.31 -9.05 -5.38
C ALA A 80 12.16 -8.93 -6.65
N LEU A 81 13.50 -8.92 -6.52
CA LEU A 81 14.41 -8.99 -7.66
C LEU A 81 14.26 -10.30 -8.44
N GLY A 82 14.02 -11.42 -7.76
CA GLY A 82 13.69 -12.70 -8.38
C GLY A 82 12.39 -12.66 -9.18
N VAL A 83 11.34 -12.03 -8.64
CA VAL A 83 10.07 -11.79 -9.35
C VAL A 83 10.30 -10.94 -10.60
N LEU A 84 11.05 -9.83 -10.49
CA LEU A 84 11.40 -9.01 -11.64
C LEU A 84 12.15 -9.82 -12.70
N ASN A 85 13.17 -10.59 -12.29
CA ASN A 85 13.93 -11.42 -13.21
C ASN A 85 13.04 -12.41 -13.95
N LYS A 86 12.13 -13.10 -13.24
CA LYS A 86 11.14 -14.01 -13.84
C LYS A 86 10.21 -13.29 -14.83
N VAL A 87 9.69 -12.12 -14.49
CA VAL A 87 8.84 -11.33 -15.40
C VAL A 87 9.60 -10.98 -16.69
N LEU A 88 10.90 -10.68 -16.59
CA LEU A 88 11.73 -10.31 -17.72
C LEU A 88 12.16 -11.50 -18.62
N GLU A 89 11.97 -12.75 -18.20
CA GLU A 89 12.14 -13.91 -19.10
C GLU A 89 11.21 -13.82 -20.33
N ASN A 90 10.05 -13.16 -20.16
CA ASN A 90 9.11 -12.86 -21.24
C ASN A 90 8.97 -11.34 -21.45
N LYS A 91 10.10 -10.64 -21.57
CA LYS A 91 10.16 -9.18 -21.73
C LYS A 91 9.35 -8.70 -22.94
N GLN A 92 8.47 -7.73 -22.71
CA GLN A 92 7.70 -7.08 -23.75
C GLN A 92 8.49 -5.96 -24.44
N ALA A 93 8.18 -5.69 -25.72
CA ALA A 93 8.92 -4.73 -26.54
C ALA A 93 8.79 -3.27 -26.04
N ASN A 94 7.68 -2.93 -25.39
CA ASN A 94 7.45 -1.61 -24.80
C ASN A 94 8.23 -1.37 -23.51
N TRP A 95 8.70 -2.43 -22.82
CA TRP A 95 9.37 -2.30 -21.52
C TRP A 95 10.80 -1.76 -21.67
N GLN A 96 11.03 -0.59 -21.08
CA GLN A 96 12.29 0.14 -21.19
C GLN A 96 13.30 -0.31 -20.13
N GLU A 97 14.56 -0.51 -20.55
CA GLU A 97 15.64 -0.80 -19.59
C GLU A 97 15.90 0.39 -18.65
N GLY A 98 15.74 1.60 -19.18
CA GLY A 98 16.05 2.85 -18.50
C GLY A 98 17.51 3.26 -18.66
N LYS A 99 17.94 4.18 -17.81
CA LYS A 99 19.31 4.69 -17.80
C LYS A 99 20.30 3.55 -17.48
N PRO A 100 21.43 3.42 -18.20
CA PRO A 100 22.45 2.43 -17.86
C PRO A 100 22.95 2.60 -16.42
N TRP A 101 23.03 1.50 -15.68
CA TRP A 101 23.57 1.52 -14.33
C TRP A 101 25.05 1.89 -14.34
N LYS A 102 25.45 2.75 -13.41
CA LYS A 102 26.85 3.14 -13.18
C LYS A 102 27.16 2.99 -11.71
N ARG A 103 28.28 2.35 -11.40
CA ARG A 103 28.77 2.26 -10.02
C ARG A 103 29.04 3.68 -9.47
N PRO A 104 28.42 4.10 -8.36
CA PRO A 104 28.69 5.41 -7.79
C PRO A 104 30.15 5.51 -7.30
N ALA A 105 30.88 6.53 -7.76
CA ALA A 105 32.27 6.78 -7.33
C ALA A 105 32.40 7.11 -5.83
N VAL A 106 31.29 7.46 -5.17
CA VAL A 106 31.23 7.70 -3.73
C VAL A 106 31.53 6.42 -2.94
N TRP A 107 31.19 5.25 -3.47
CA TRP A 107 31.41 3.95 -2.81
C TRP A 107 32.89 3.58 -2.66
N ASP A 108 33.77 4.24 -3.43
CA ASP A 108 35.22 3.99 -3.36
C ASP A 108 35.87 4.74 -2.19
N ASN A 109 35.11 5.55 -1.43
CA ASN A 109 35.62 6.33 -0.32
C ASN A 109 34.57 6.49 0.81
N PRO A 110 34.76 5.78 1.95
CA PRO A 110 33.84 5.84 3.09
C PRO A 110 33.63 7.26 3.67
N GLU A 111 34.64 8.13 3.64
CA GLU A 111 34.50 9.52 4.13
C GLU A 111 33.58 10.34 3.21
N LYS A 112 33.66 10.11 1.89
CA LYS A 112 32.74 10.74 0.92
C LYS A 112 31.32 10.24 1.12
N ALA A 113 31.13 8.94 1.35
CA ALA A 113 29.83 8.34 1.63
C ALA A 113 29.22 8.94 2.92
N LEU A 114 30.00 9.00 4.00
CA LEU A 114 29.57 9.63 5.26
C LEU A 114 29.20 11.10 5.08
N LYS A 115 30.00 11.87 4.34
CA LYS A 115 29.73 13.28 4.05
C LYS A 115 28.43 13.47 3.26
N LEU A 116 28.27 12.71 2.17
CA LEU A 116 27.06 12.76 1.35
C LEU A 116 25.84 12.38 2.20
N GLY A 117 25.92 11.28 2.93
CA GLY A 117 24.81 10.81 3.74
C GLY A 117 24.44 11.75 4.87
N THR A 118 25.41 12.46 5.47
CA THR A 118 25.12 13.52 6.44
C THR A 118 24.33 14.66 5.79
N GLN A 119 24.66 15.06 4.55
CA GLN A 119 23.93 16.09 3.82
C GLN A 119 22.51 15.64 3.47
N VAL A 120 22.36 14.44 2.92
CA VAL A 120 21.05 13.86 2.55
C VAL A 120 20.17 13.69 3.78
N GLN A 121 20.68 13.10 4.85
CA GLN A 121 19.95 12.95 6.12
C GLN A 121 19.49 14.31 6.66
N THR A 122 20.37 15.32 6.62
CA THR A 122 20.06 16.66 7.11
C THR A 122 18.92 17.30 6.31
N GLN A 123 18.95 17.17 4.98
CA GLN A 123 17.88 17.65 4.11
C GLN A 123 16.56 16.94 4.41
N LEU A 124 16.56 15.61 4.41
CA LEU A 124 15.37 14.78 4.64
C LEU A 124 14.77 15.00 6.03
N SER A 125 15.62 15.10 7.05
CA SER A 125 15.18 15.36 8.42
C SER A 125 14.79 16.83 8.64
N GLY A 126 15.28 17.74 7.79
CA GLY A 126 15.14 19.20 7.93
C GLY A 126 16.05 19.81 9.00
N ARG A 127 16.93 19.01 9.60
CA ARG A 127 17.92 19.41 10.61
C ARG A 127 19.02 18.36 10.68
N ALA A 128 20.18 18.74 11.20
CA ALA A 128 21.22 17.78 11.53
C ALA A 128 20.70 16.79 12.59
N PHE A 129 21.08 15.52 12.46
CA PHE A 129 20.70 14.45 13.37
C PHE A 129 21.93 13.62 13.76
N HIS A 130 21.99 13.26 15.04
CA HIS A 130 23.02 12.42 15.62
C HIS A 130 22.34 11.40 16.53
N TYR A 131 22.67 10.13 16.36
CA TYR A 131 22.20 9.05 17.23
C TYR A 131 23.28 8.61 18.21
N ASP A 132 23.61 9.51 19.14
CA ASP A 132 24.72 9.34 20.10
C ASP A 132 24.55 8.11 21.00
N PHE A 133 23.31 7.66 21.23
CA PHE A 133 23.02 6.44 21.98
C PHE A 133 23.61 5.18 21.32
N CYS A 134 23.66 5.13 19.99
CA CYS A 134 24.27 4.03 19.24
C CYS A 134 25.07 4.59 18.06
N PRO A 135 26.33 5.00 18.29
CA PRO A 135 27.19 5.61 17.25
C PRO A 135 27.40 4.70 16.04
N GLN A 136 27.37 3.38 16.23
CA GLN A 136 27.44 2.42 15.13
C GLN A 136 26.25 2.58 14.18
N ASN A 137 25.03 2.69 14.73
CA ASN A 137 23.85 2.93 13.92
C ASN A 137 23.84 4.34 13.32
N ASP A 138 24.32 5.35 14.04
CA ASP A 138 24.47 6.70 13.48
C ASP A 138 25.34 6.70 12.21
N TYR A 139 26.48 6.01 12.29
CA TYR A 139 27.38 5.83 11.15
C TYR A 139 26.70 5.06 10.02
N TYR A 140 26.06 3.92 10.28
CA TYR A 140 25.37 3.14 9.24
C TYR A 140 24.22 3.91 8.58
N LEU A 141 23.42 4.65 9.36
CA LEU A 141 22.38 5.52 8.81
C LEU A 141 23.02 6.50 7.82
N LYS A 142 24.09 7.19 8.21
CA LYS A 142 24.71 8.21 7.37
C LYS A 142 25.50 7.59 6.22
N SER A 143 26.56 6.84 6.47
CA SER A 143 27.46 6.37 5.41
C SER A 143 26.75 5.46 4.41
N HIS A 144 25.94 4.52 4.91
CA HIS A 144 25.36 3.47 4.10
C HIS A 144 23.95 3.84 3.61
N LEU A 145 23.01 4.13 4.51
CA LEU A 145 21.62 4.35 4.10
C LEU A 145 21.42 5.69 3.37
N PHE A 146 21.98 6.78 3.88
CA PHE A 146 21.86 8.10 3.24
C PHE A 146 23.01 8.41 2.28
N GLY A 147 24.15 7.73 2.41
CA GLY A 147 25.32 7.92 1.57
C GLY A 147 25.33 6.96 0.38
N ASP A 148 25.57 5.68 0.63
CA ASP A 148 25.75 4.69 -0.43
C ASP A 148 24.48 4.47 -1.26
N ILE A 149 23.30 4.31 -0.63
CA ILE A 149 22.04 4.09 -1.37
C ILE A 149 21.68 5.32 -2.21
N PHE A 150 21.74 6.53 -1.64
CA PHE A 150 21.36 7.75 -2.37
C PHE A 150 22.42 8.21 -3.37
N ALA A 151 23.63 7.64 -3.36
CA ALA A 151 24.62 7.86 -4.41
C ALA A 151 24.21 7.23 -5.77
N GLY A 152 23.29 6.26 -5.76
CA GLY A 152 22.68 5.73 -6.98
C GLY A 152 21.81 6.76 -7.69
N ASP A 153 21.76 6.72 -9.03
CA ASP A 153 21.17 7.76 -9.85
C ASP A 153 20.09 7.25 -10.83
N GLN A 154 19.53 6.08 -10.52
CA GLN A 154 18.36 5.50 -11.21
C GLN A 154 17.05 6.11 -10.71
N LEU A 155 16.95 6.41 -9.41
CA LEU A 155 15.82 7.11 -8.80
C LEU A 155 16.26 8.50 -8.31
N SER A 156 15.40 9.49 -8.52
CA SER A 156 15.56 10.80 -7.89
C SER A 156 15.34 10.69 -6.38
N HIS A 157 15.84 11.64 -5.59
CA HIS A 157 15.58 11.66 -4.14
C HIS A 157 14.08 11.74 -3.83
N ALA A 158 13.30 12.46 -4.66
CA ALA A 158 11.84 12.53 -4.52
C ALA A 158 11.20 11.15 -4.72
N ASP A 159 11.57 10.41 -5.77
CA ASP A 159 11.05 9.06 -6.04
C ASP A 159 11.50 8.05 -4.98
N ARG A 160 12.73 8.18 -4.44
CA ARG A 160 13.21 7.33 -3.33
C ARG A 160 12.31 7.45 -2.11
N GLU A 161 11.81 8.65 -1.82
CA GLU A 161 10.88 8.84 -0.70
C GLU A 161 9.46 8.36 -1.03
N ILE A 162 9.01 8.42 -2.28
CA ILE A 162 7.74 7.77 -2.70
C ILE A 162 7.80 6.26 -2.47
N VAL A 163 8.89 5.61 -2.91
CA VAL A 163 9.15 4.19 -2.69
C VAL A 163 9.20 3.86 -1.20
N THR A 164 9.85 4.71 -0.39
CA THR A 164 9.98 4.50 1.06
C THR A 164 8.65 4.67 1.80
N VAL A 165 7.90 5.74 1.52
CA VAL A 165 6.56 5.97 2.11
C VAL A 165 5.61 4.83 1.74
N ALA A 166 5.66 4.37 0.49
CA ALA A 166 4.83 3.24 0.05
C ALA A 166 5.18 1.93 0.78
N ALA A 167 6.47 1.60 0.89
CA ALA A 167 6.93 0.43 1.65
C ALA A 167 6.50 0.49 3.12
N LEU A 168 6.71 1.63 3.79
CA LEU A 168 6.34 1.82 5.19
C LEU A 168 4.83 1.78 5.42
N SER A 169 4.03 2.23 4.44
CA SER A 169 2.56 2.13 4.50
C SER A 169 2.07 0.67 4.51
N GLY A 170 2.84 -0.24 3.91
CA GLY A 170 2.54 -1.68 3.89
C GLY A 170 3.02 -2.45 5.13
N LEU A 171 3.75 -1.83 6.06
CA LEU A 171 4.38 -2.50 7.21
C LEU A 171 3.67 -2.17 8.54
N GLU A 172 3.74 -3.10 9.49
CA GLU A 172 3.26 -2.90 10.86
C GLU A 172 4.39 -2.47 11.80
N GLY A 173 4.03 -1.74 12.87
CA GLY A 173 4.99 -1.32 13.90
C GLY A 173 5.96 -0.21 13.50
N VAL A 174 5.76 0.42 12.34
CA VAL A 174 6.67 1.45 11.78
C VAL A 174 6.03 2.84 11.62
N ALA A 175 4.94 3.11 12.34
CA ALA A 175 4.22 4.39 12.25
C ALA A 175 5.10 5.64 12.48
N PRO A 176 6.07 5.65 13.43
CA PRO A 176 6.99 6.79 13.58
C PRO A 176 7.83 7.03 12.33
N GLN A 177 8.33 5.97 11.69
CA GLN A 177 9.13 6.05 10.47
C GLN A 177 8.27 6.51 9.29
N LEU A 178 7.06 5.98 9.14
CA LEU A 178 6.12 6.44 8.10
C LEU A 178 5.86 7.95 8.24
N THR A 179 5.59 8.41 9.47
CA THR A 179 5.38 9.84 9.74
C THR A 179 6.60 10.68 9.35
N ALA A 180 7.80 10.24 9.75
CA ALA A 180 9.04 10.94 9.43
C ALA A 180 9.31 11.00 7.92
N HIS A 181 9.11 9.89 7.19
CA HIS A 181 9.34 9.83 5.75
C HIS A 181 8.25 10.53 4.93
N LYS A 182 7.01 10.64 5.42
CA LYS A 182 6.01 11.53 4.79
C LYS A 182 6.50 12.99 4.78
N GLN A 183 7.05 13.46 5.91
CA GLN A 183 7.64 14.80 6.00
C GLN A 183 8.95 14.91 5.19
N GLY A 184 9.75 13.85 5.20
CA GLY A 184 10.98 13.72 4.43
C GLY A 184 10.72 13.83 2.93
N ALA A 185 9.71 13.13 2.43
CA ALA A 185 9.29 13.16 1.02
C ALA A 185 9.02 14.59 0.53
N VAL A 186 8.40 15.43 1.36
CA VAL A 186 8.16 16.84 1.03
C VAL A 186 9.47 17.62 0.94
N LYS A 187 10.38 17.44 1.90
CA LYS A 187 11.71 18.08 1.92
C LYS A 187 12.63 17.61 0.78
N MET A 188 12.36 16.43 0.23
CA MET A 188 13.08 15.87 -0.92
C MET A 188 12.45 16.25 -2.27
N GLY A 189 11.39 17.06 -2.29
CA GLY A 189 10.87 17.71 -3.50
C GLY A 189 9.47 17.27 -3.94
N ASN A 190 8.78 16.42 -3.19
CA ASN A 190 7.36 16.12 -3.43
C ASN A 190 6.45 17.20 -2.80
N SER A 191 5.24 17.39 -3.30
CA SER A 191 4.24 18.20 -2.59
C SER A 191 3.56 17.40 -1.47
N GLN A 192 3.01 18.09 -0.47
CA GLN A 192 2.24 17.45 0.60
C GLN A 192 1.01 16.73 0.02
N GLU A 193 0.34 17.36 -0.95
CA GLU A 193 -0.83 16.79 -1.62
C GLU A 193 -0.51 15.48 -2.32
N LEU A 194 0.66 15.38 -2.98
CA LEU A 194 1.09 14.16 -3.65
C LEU A 194 1.33 13.03 -2.64
N VAL A 195 1.95 13.33 -1.50
CA VAL A 195 2.23 12.35 -0.45
C VAL A 195 0.94 11.84 0.21
N ASP A 196 -0.04 12.71 0.41
CA ASP A 196 -1.34 12.31 0.95
C ASP A 196 -2.18 11.55 -0.09
N GLU A 197 -2.11 11.94 -1.37
CA GLU A 197 -2.71 11.21 -2.49
C GLU A 197 -2.10 9.80 -2.60
N LEU A 198 -0.78 9.66 -2.46
CA LEU A 198 -0.08 8.37 -2.43
C LEU A 198 -0.62 7.44 -1.34
N CYS A 199 -0.67 7.91 -0.09
CA CYS A 199 -1.17 7.08 1.02
C CYS A 199 -2.64 6.70 0.80
N THR A 200 -3.46 7.64 0.34
CA THR A 200 -4.88 7.41 0.06
C THR A 200 -5.06 6.38 -1.04
N TRP A 201 -4.31 6.50 -2.14
CA TRP A 201 -4.36 5.58 -3.26
C TRP A 201 -3.88 4.17 -2.89
N LEU A 202 -2.75 4.05 -2.17
CA LEU A 202 -2.27 2.75 -1.68
C LEU A 202 -3.32 2.04 -0.81
N TYR A 203 -4.02 2.82 0.01
CA TYR A 203 -5.10 2.31 0.83
C TYR A 203 -6.33 1.94 0.01
N SER A 204 -6.80 2.81 -0.90
CA SER A 204 -8.03 2.59 -1.68
C SER A 204 -7.91 1.44 -2.67
N GLU A 205 -6.73 1.16 -3.20
CA GLU A 205 -6.48 0.01 -4.07
C GLU A 205 -6.24 -1.28 -3.27
N GLY A 206 -6.14 -1.18 -1.94
CA GLY A 206 -5.89 -2.28 -1.04
C GLY A 206 -4.43 -2.75 -1.04
N TYR A 207 -3.47 -1.97 -1.54
CA TYR A 207 -2.05 -2.32 -1.44
C TYR A 207 -1.60 -2.44 0.01
N THR A 208 -2.18 -1.69 0.93
CA THR A 208 -1.89 -1.78 2.37
C THR A 208 -2.66 -2.89 3.09
N LEU A 209 -3.50 -3.67 2.38
CA LEU A 209 -4.18 -4.84 2.94
C LEU A 209 -3.15 -5.96 3.15
N ARG A 210 -2.91 -6.27 4.42
CA ARG A 210 -1.92 -7.27 4.85
C ARG A 210 -2.61 -8.59 5.11
N SER A 211 -2.44 -9.56 4.22
CA SER A 211 -3.03 -10.88 4.39
C SER A 211 -2.12 -11.98 3.87
N LYS A 212 -2.30 -13.18 4.42
CA LYS A 212 -1.74 -14.41 3.87
C LYS A 212 -2.71 -15.09 2.90
N TRP A 213 -3.90 -14.53 2.74
CA TRP A 213 -4.96 -15.06 1.90
C TRP A 213 -5.14 -14.15 0.68
N PRO A 214 -5.36 -14.73 -0.52
CA PRO A 214 -5.52 -13.97 -1.74
C PRO A 214 -6.72 -13.03 -1.66
N LYS A 215 -6.60 -11.82 -2.23
CA LYS A 215 -7.72 -10.86 -2.33
C LYS A 215 -8.89 -11.46 -3.13
N GLY A 216 -8.58 -12.18 -4.20
CA GLY A 216 -9.56 -12.74 -5.12
C GLY A 216 -9.97 -11.80 -6.24
N GLU A 217 -10.87 -12.29 -7.08
CA GLU A 217 -11.44 -11.56 -8.21
C GLU A 217 -12.71 -10.80 -7.79
N LEU A 218 -13.06 -9.75 -8.53
CA LEU A 218 -14.26 -8.97 -8.25
C LEU A 218 -15.51 -9.86 -8.23
N ASN A 219 -16.31 -9.77 -7.16
CA ASN A 219 -17.48 -10.61 -6.91
C ASN A 219 -18.70 -10.18 -7.74
N THR A 220 -18.56 -10.25 -9.07
CA THR A 220 -19.60 -9.80 -10.02
C THR A 220 -20.87 -10.64 -9.95
N ALA A 221 -20.76 -11.93 -9.65
CA ALA A 221 -21.89 -12.86 -9.58
C ALA A 221 -22.89 -12.53 -8.46
N TYR A 222 -22.42 -11.95 -7.35
CA TYR A 222 -23.26 -11.58 -6.21
C TYR A 222 -23.34 -10.06 -6.00
N ALA A 223 -22.81 -9.24 -6.90
CA ALA A 223 -22.71 -7.78 -6.74
C ALA A 223 -24.05 -7.10 -6.37
N GLN A 224 -25.17 -7.62 -6.88
CA GLN A 224 -26.52 -7.12 -6.56
C GLN A 224 -26.95 -7.29 -5.09
N TYR A 225 -26.25 -8.13 -4.32
CA TYR A 225 -26.49 -8.37 -2.90
C TYR A 225 -25.47 -7.66 -2.00
N PHE A 226 -24.69 -6.75 -2.56
CA PHE A 226 -23.66 -6.00 -1.85
C PHE A 226 -23.83 -4.51 -2.07
N ILE A 227 -23.51 -3.74 -1.04
CA ILE A 227 -23.25 -2.31 -1.16
C ILE A 227 -21.72 -2.16 -1.19
N GLY A 228 -21.17 -1.55 -2.24
CA GLY A 228 -19.72 -1.49 -2.49
C GLY A 228 -19.15 -2.75 -3.13
N ASN A 229 -17.83 -2.79 -3.36
CA ASN A 229 -17.19 -3.93 -4.01
C ASN A 229 -16.68 -4.97 -3.01
N SER A 230 -16.95 -6.22 -3.32
CA SER A 230 -16.31 -7.37 -2.68
C SER A 230 -15.53 -8.20 -3.71
N TYR A 231 -14.60 -9.01 -3.21
CA TYR A 231 -13.77 -9.91 -4.01
C TYR A 231 -13.81 -11.30 -3.41
N LEU A 232 -13.75 -12.32 -4.27
CA LEU A 232 -13.86 -13.72 -3.89
C LEU A 232 -12.65 -14.50 -4.37
N ALA A 233 -12.03 -15.25 -3.45
CA ALA A 233 -11.02 -16.25 -3.77
C ALA A 233 -11.45 -17.61 -3.23
N ASP A 234 -11.45 -18.63 -4.07
CA ASP A 234 -11.48 -20.02 -3.62
C ASP A 234 -10.09 -20.38 -3.08
N VAL A 235 -10.03 -20.77 -1.80
CA VAL A 235 -8.77 -21.18 -1.15
C VAL A 235 -8.69 -22.69 -0.96
N GLY A 236 -9.60 -23.44 -1.58
CA GLY A 236 -9.67 -24.90 -1.58
C GLY A 236 -10.46 -25.47 -0.40
N GLY A 237 -10.87 -26.74 -0.54
CA GLY A 237 -11.56 -27.48 0.52
C GLY A 237 -12.97 -26.95 0.85
N GLY A 238 -13.59 -26.20 -0.06
CA GLY A 238 -14.89 -25.56 0.15
C GLY A 238 -14.82 -24.26 0.97
N VAL A 239 -13.62 -23.77 1.28
CA VAL A 239 -13.41 -22.51 1.98
C VAL A 239 -13.17 -21.40 0.96
N HIS A 240 -13.82 -20.27 1.17
CA HIS A 240 -13.61 -19.06 0.36
C HIS A 240 -13.05 -17.94 1.24
N ASN A 241 -12.14 -17.13 0.70
CA ASN A 241 -11.80 -15.84 1.27
C ASN A 241 -12.64 -14.75 0.60
N VAL A 242 -13.36 -13.96 1.40
CA VAL A 242 -14.13 -12.82 0.92
C VAL A 242 -13.44 -11.55 1.40
N THR A 243 -13.10 -10.69 0.45
CA THR A 243 -12.51 -9.37 0.73
C THR A 243 -13.52 -8.27 0.48
N PHE A 244 -13.66 -7.36 1.43
CA PHE A 244 -14.55 -6.21 1.36
C PHE A 244 -13.70 -4.94 1.29
N GLU A 245 -14.02 -4.07 0.33
CA GLU A 245 -13.57 -2.67 0.37
C GLU A 245 -14.10 -1.97 1.63
N PRO A 246 -13.46 -0.88 2.08
CA PRO A 246 -14.03 -0.03 3.13
C PRO A 246 -15.48 0.34 2.82
N CYS A 247 -16.33 0.35 3.85
CA CYS A 247 -17.79 0.51 3.75
C CYS A 247 -18.56 -0.63 3.07
N CYS A 248 -17.89 -1.59 2.41
CA CYS A 248 -18.59 -2.66 1.70
C CYS A 248 -19.25 -3.63 2.67
N ARG A 249 -20.49 -4.02 2.38
CA ARG A 249 -21.27 -4.96 3.19
C ARG A 249 -22.26 -5.73 2.33
N ASN A 250 -22.55 -6.96 2.71
CA ASN A 250 -23.62 -7.72 2.06
C ASN A 250 -25.00 -7.31 2.60
N ASN A 251 -26.03 -7.64 1.85
CA ASN A 251 -27.41 -7.52 2.29
C ASN A 251 -27.67 -8.46 3.47
N TRP A 252 -28.75 -8.17 4.20
CA TRP A 252 -29.28 -9.16 5.13
C TRP A 252 -29.59 -10.46 4.38
N HIS A 253 -29.26 -11.60 4.99
CA HIS A 253 -29.51 -12.91 4.39
C HIS A 253 -29.65 -14.00 5.46
N ILE A 254 -30.17 -15.14 5.01
CA ILE A 254 -30.38 -16.34 5.83
C ILE A 254 -29.74 -17.53 5.10
N HIS A 255 -29.02 -18.35 5.86
CA HIS A 255 -28.59 -19.68 5.43
C HIS A 255 -29.57 -20.73 5.98
N HIS A 256 -30.36 -21.34 5.10
CA HIS A 256 -31.30 -22.38 5.49
C HIS A 256 -30.57 -23.73 5.61
N LYS A 257 -30.80 -24.43 6.73
CA LYS A 257 -30.27 -25.78 7.01
C LYS A 257 -28.74 -25.92 6.88
N ALA A 258 -28.01 -24.83 7.07
CA ALA A 258 -26.55 -24.83 7.07
C ALA A 258 -26.03 -23.81 8.09
N VAL A 259 -24.98 -24.16 8.81
CA VAL A 259 -24.27 -23.22 9.71
C VAL A 259 -23.14 -22.58 8.92
N GLN A 260 -23.13 -21.27 8.80
CA GLN A 260 -21.99 -20.56 8.20
C GLN A 260 -20.95 -20.27 9.28
N VAL A 261 -19.68 -20.44 8.95
CA VAL A 261 -18.57 -20.06 9.82
C VAL A 261 -17.77 -18.96 9.15
N LEU A 262 -17.60 -17.84 9.85
CA LEU A 262 -16.73 -16.73 9.45
C LEU A 262 -15.48 -16.71 10.33
N ILE A 263 -14.31 -16.58 9.72
CA ILE A 263 -13.04 -16.41 10.43
C ILE A 263 -12.37 -15.16 9.87
N CYS A 264 -12.31 -14.09 10.66
CA CYS A 264 -11.63 -12.87 10.24
C CYS A 264 -10.12 -13.11 10.16
N VAL A 265 -9.52 -12.76 9.02
CA VAL A 265 -8.09 -12.99 8.74
C VAL A 265 -7.31 -11.73 8.44
N SER A 266 -7.98 -10.63 8.08
CA SER A 266 -7.32 -9.33 7.91
C SER A 266 -8.32 -8.18 8.06
N GLY A 267 -7.81 -7.02 8.48
CA GLY A 267 -8.59 -5.78 8.53
C GLY A 267 -9.61 -5.73 9.67
N ARG A 268 -10.64 -4.89 9.51
CA ARG A 268 -11.67 -4.66 10.53
C ARG A 268 -13.04 -4.61 9.89
N GLY A 269 -13.97 -5.37 10.45
CA GLY A 269 -15.32 -5.52 9.92
C GLY A 269 -16.38 -5.66 11.00
N TRP A 270 -17.59 -5.96 10.55
CA TRP A 270 -18.77 -6.12 11.38
C TRP A 270 -19.52 -7.38 10.96
N TYR A 271 -20.08 -8.07 11.93
CA TYR A 271 -21.13 -9.06 11.77
C TYR A 271 -22.32 -8.62 12.62
N GLN A 272 -23.53 -8.79 12.13
CA GLN A 272 -24.71 -8.48 12.92
C GLN A 272 -25.86 -9.45 12.64
N GLU A 273 -26.47 -9.94 13.72
CA GLU A 273 -27.73 -10.66 13.69
C GLU A 273 -28.91 -9.71 13.82
N TRP A 274 -30.02 -10.05 13.17
CA TRP A 274 -31.22 -9.23 13.20
C TRP A 274 -31.71 -8.99 14.63
N GLY A 275 -31.90 -7.72 14.98
CA GLY A 275 -32.34 -7.30 16.32
C GLY A 275 -31.28 -7.39 17.42
N LYS A 276 -30.02 -7.72 17.10
CA LYS A 276 -28.90 -7.72 18.05
C LYS A 276 -27.89 -6.62 17.73
N GLU A 277 -27.02 -6.34 18.70
CA GLU A 277 -25.87 -5.46 18.50
C GLU A 277 -24.89 -6.07 17.50
N ALA A 278 -24.23 -5.20 16.72
CA ALA A 278 -23.17 -5.61 15.82
C ALA A 278 -21.92 -6.02 16.59
N ILE A 279 -21.27 -7.08 16.14
CA ILE A 279 -20.04 -7.62 16.70
C ILE A 279 -18.89 -7.18 15.79
N GLU A 280 -17.90 -6.50 16.37
CA GLU A 280 -16.68 -6.13 15.64
C GLU A 280 -15.84 -7.38 15.33
N MET A 281 -15.36 -7.47 14.10
CA MET A 281 -14.50 -8.54 13.63
C MET A 281 -13.10 -8.00 13.37
N THR A 282 -12.11 -8.59 14.03
CA THR A 282 -10.67 -8.34 13.82
C THR A 282 -9.95 -9.68 13.63
N PRO A 283 -8.70 -9.73 13.12
CA PRO A 283 -8.05 -10.99 12.82
C PRO A 283 -8.03 -11.94 14.03
N GLY A 284 -8.56 -13.15 13.84
CA GLY A 284 -8.78 -14.13 14.91
C GLY A 284 -10.21 -14.20 15.44
N THR A 285 -11.09 -13.24 15.15
CA THR A 285 -12.53 -13.34 15.44
C THR A 285 -13.16 -14.49 14.65
N LEU A 286 -13.87 -15.37 15.35
CA LEU A 286 -14.63 -16.49 14.76
C LEU A 286 -16.11 -16.35 15.10
N ILE A 287 -16.97 -16.40 14.09
CA ILE A 287 -18.42 -16.37 14.24
C ILE A 287 -18.99 -17.63 13.59
N ALA A 288 -19.71 -18.43 14.36
CA ALA A 288 -20.51 -19.55 13.85
C ALA A 288 -21.97 -19.12 13.85
N ILE A 289 -22.51 -18.91 12.66
CA ILE A 289 -23.84 -18.36 12.40
C ILE A 289 -24.81 -19.53 12.28
N PRO A 290 -25.73 -19.72 13.25
CA PRO A 290 -26.69 -20.81 13.19
C PRO A 290 -27.56 -20.74 11.94
N ALA A 291 -28.04 -21.90 11.49
CA ALA A 291 -29.05 -21.95 10.44
C ALA A 291 -30.28 -21.11 10.82
N GLU A 292 -30.96 -20.56 9.81
CA GLU A 292 -32.17 -19.75 9.95
C GLU A 292 -31.96 -18.36 10.59
N VAL A 293 -30.72 -17.99 10.94
CA VAL A 293 -30.44 -16.66 11.50
C VAL A 293 -30.28 -15.64 10.38
N LYS A 294 -31.13 -14.60 10.40
CA LYS A 294 -30.99 -13.41 9.56
C LYS A 294 -29.81 -12.58 10.04
N HIS A 295 -28.83 -12.36 9.17
CA HIS A 295 -27.61 -11.64 9.50
C HIS A 295 -27.02 -10.90 8.28
N TRP A 296 -26.06 -10.01 8.54
CA TRP A 296 -25.17 -9.45 7.53
C TRP A 296 -23.75 -9.38 8.07
N HIS A 297 -22.79 -9.18 7.17
CA HIS A 297 -21.41 -8.88 7.53
C HIS A 297 -20.72 -8.04 6.45
N GLY A 298 -19.68 -7.32 6.85
CA GLY A 298 -18.96 -6.41 5.96
C GLY A 298 -17.80 -5.68 6.61
N ALA A 299 -17.15 -4.82 5.84
CA ALA A 299 -16.07 -3.97 6.30
C ALA A 299 -16.53 -2.86 7.24
N ALA A 300 -15.59 -2.34 8.05
CA ALA A 300 -15.74 -1.06 8.72
C ALA A 300 -15.62 0.11 7.72
N LYS A 301 -16.03 1.31 8.15
CA LYS A 301 -16.03 2.52 7.30
C LYS A 301 -14.64 2.90 6.79
N ASP A 302 -13.64 2.63 7.61
CA ASP A 302 -12.25 3.07 7.47
C ASP A 302 -11.28 1.89 7.38
N SER A 303 -11.77 0.68 7.06
CA SER A 303 -10.93 -0.50 6.98
C SER A 303 -11.36 -1.43 5.87
N TRP A 304 -10.39 -1.96 5.12
CA TRP A 304 -10.60 -3.20 4.40
C TRP A 304 -10.92 -4.34 5.38
N PHE A 305 -11.60 -5.37 4.92
CA PHE A 305 -11.93 -6.53 5.75
C PHE A 305 -11.82 -7.82 4.94
N GLN A 306 -11.22 -8.83 5.53
CA GLN A 306 -11.18 -10.17 4.97
C GLN A 306 -11.60 -11.20 6.01
N HIS A 307 -12.43 -12.14 5.57
CA HIS A 307 -12.71 -13.34 6.32
C HIS A 307 -12.73 -14.58 5.42
N LEU A 308 -12.31 -15.70 6.00
CA LEU A 308 -12.62 -17.01 5.46
C LEU A 308 -14.07 -17.36 5.77
N THR A 309 -14.72 -18.07 4.87
CA THR A 309 -16.07 -18.59 5.07
C THR A 309 -16.22 -19.99 4.53
N TYR A 310 -16.96 -20.82 5.25
CA TYR A 310 -17.41 -22.13 4.81
C TYR A 310 -18.71 -22.49 5.55
N HIS A 311 -19.45 -23.47 5.01
CA HIS A 311 -20.62 -24.03 5.68
C HIS A 311 -20.29 -25.36 6.37
N LYS A 312 -20.84 -25.57 7.56
CA LYS A 312 -20.82 -26.85 8.29
C LYS A 312 -22.24 -27.27 8.64
N ASP A 313 -22.39 -28.53 9.05
CA ASP A 313 -23.69 -29.13 9.42
C ASP A 313 -24.76 -28.96 8.32
N VAL A 314 -24.32 -29.06 7.05
CA VAL A 314 -25.17 -28.86 5.86
C VAL A 314 -26.13 -30.04 5.72
N GLN A 315 -27.43 -29.76 5.71
CA GLN A 315 -28.48 -30.77 5.52
C GLN A 315 -29.08 -30.73 4.12
N GLU A 316 -29.78 -31.80 3.74
CA GLU A 316 -30.42 -31.93 2.42
C GLU A 316 -31.39 -30.77 2.14
N GLY A 317 -31.23 -30.17 0.95
CA GLY A 317 -31.98 -29.00 0.51
C GLY A 317 -31.58 -27.70 1.22
N SER A 318 -30.32 -27.53 1.62
CA SER A 318 -29.78 -26.25 2.09
C SER A 318 -29.83 -25.18 1.00
N SER A 319 -30.08 -23.93 1.37
CA SER A 319 -30.17 -22.80 0.43
C SER A 319 -29.82 -21.47 1.11
N ASN A 320 -29.61 -20.43 0.29
CA ASN A 320 -29.38 -19.07 0.75
C ASN A 320 -30.58 -18.21 0.35
N GLU A 321 -31.14 -17.47 1.30
CA GLU A 321 -32.17 -16.45 1.06
C GLU A 321 -31.54 -15.07 1.24
N TRP A 322 -31.47 -14.30 0.16
CA TRP A 322 -31.02 -12.90 0.18
C TRP A 322 -32.21 -11.98 0.41
N LEU A 323 -32.05 -11.03 1.33
CA LEU A 323 -33.10 -10.11 1.77
C LEU A 323 -32.73 -8.66 1.44
N GLU A 324 -33.27 -7.72 2.23
CA GLU A 324 -33.06 -6.29 2.00
C GLU A 324 -31.62 -5.83 2.28
N PRO A 325 -31.17 -4.75 1.62
CA PRO A 325 -29.88 -4.13 1.92
C PRO A 325 -29.84 -3.58 3.35
N VAL A 326 -28.64 -3.60 3.96
CA VAL A 326 -28.38 -2.89 5.21
C VAL A 326 -28.38 -1.39 4.91
N THR A 327 -29.29 -0.64 5.52
CA THR A 327 -29.45 0.79 5.20
C THR A 327 -28.21 1.58 5.62
N ASP A 328 -27.93 2.68 4.92
CA ASP A 328 -26.84 3.58 5.31
C ASP A 328 -27.08 4.16 6.72
N GLU A 329 -28.34 4.36 7.13
CA GLU A 329 -28.65 4.87 8.47
C GLU A 329 -28.26 3.86 9.57
N GLU A 330 -28.59 2.58 9.39
CA GLU A 330 -28.19 1.51 10.31
C GLU A 330 -26.67 1.36 10.35
N TYR A 331 -26.03 1.29 9.18
CA TYR A 331 -24.58 1.13 9.07
C TYR A 331 -23.82 2.33 9.66
N ASN A 332 -24.32 3.55 9.47
CA ASN A 332 -23.66 4.75 9.96
C ASN A 332 -23.74 4.91 11.49
N LYS A 333 -24.62 4.17 12.18
CA LYS A 333 -24.66 4.11 13.66
C LYS A 333 -23.51 3.29 14.26
N LEU A 334 -22.82 2.49 13.46
CA LEU A 334 -21.68 1.69 13.92
C LEU A 334 -20.44 2.56 14.21
N PRO A 335 -19.61 2.18 15.21
CA PRO A 335 -18.40 2.91 15.60
C PRO A 335 -17.40 3.21 14.47
#